data_AF-A0A973R4G5-F1
#
_entry.id   AF-A0A973R4G5-F1
#
_cell.length_a   1.000
_cell.length_b   1.000
_cell.length_c   1.000
_cell.angle_alpha   90.00
_cell.angle_beta   90.00
_cell.angle_gamma   90.00
#
_symmetry.space_group_name_H-M   'P 1'
#
loop_
_entity.id
_entity.type
_entity.pdbx_description
1 polymer ?
#
loop_
_entity_poly.entity_id
_entity_poly.type
_entity_poly.pdbx_seq_one_letter_code
_entity_poly.pdbx_strand_id
1 'polypeptide(L)'
;MNGFPEPIPRPGPEQQPQKPPAAGRPHHPQRPDEPSWNLHLESIGSNVAGHFLTESPSLAVLAVEDLCWEAATEDWKHRKPHWWRPRARAAWRAEGARLDAKAARLCELADDVFQEL
;
A
#
# COMPACT_ATOMS: atom_id res chain seq x y z
N MET A 1 -4.35 -75.98 8.60
CA MET A 1 -3.12 -75.17 8.64
C MET A 1 -3.16 -74.20 7.48
N ASN A 2 -3.08 -72.90 7.78
CA ASN A 2 -2.45 -71.81 7.02
C ASN A 2 -3.13 -70.50 7.44
N GLY A 3 -2.58 -69.92 8.52
CA GLY A 3 -2.95 -68.61 9.02
C GLY A 3 -2.45 -67.54 8.06
N PHE A 4 -3.33 -66.60 7.74
CA PHE A 4 -2.95 -65.34 7.12
C PHE A 4 -2.26 -64.48 8.18
N PRO A 5 -1.07 -63.90 7.92
CA PRO A 5 -0.50 -62.91 8.81
C PRO A 5 -1.31 -61.61 8.75
N GLU A 6 -1.65 -61.07 9.92
CA GLU A 6 -2.28 -59.74 10.06
C GLU A 6 -1.37 -58.63 9.49
N PRO A 7 -1.95 -57.57 8.90
CA PRO A 7 -1.19 -56.40 8.47
C PRO A 7 -0.73 -55.56 9.67
N ILE A 8 0.56 -55.23 9.67
CA ILE A 8 1.20 -54.31 10.62
C ILE A 8 0.53 -52.92 10.53
N PRO A 9 0.10 -52.30 11.65
CA PRO A 9 -0.40 -50.92 11.64
C PRO A 9 0.74 -49.95 11.33
N ARG A 10 0.53 -49.05 10.36
CA ARG A 10 1.48 -47.97 10.06
C ARG A 10 1.53 -46.98 11.24
N PRO A 11 2.72 -46.45 11.58
CA PRO A 11 2.84 -45.41 12.59
C PRO A 11 2.11 -44.14 12.12
N GLY A 12 1.31 -43.55 12.99
CA GLY A 12 0.68 -42.25 12.78
C GLY A 12 1.72 -41.12 12.73
N PRO A 13 1.34 -39.92 12.24
CA PRO A 13 2.28 -38.82 12.14
C PRO A 13 2.78 -38.41 13.53
N GLU A 14 4.09 -38.52 13.71
CA GLU A 14 4.81 -38.01 14.88
C GLU A 14 4.50 -36.51 15.05
N GLN A 15 3.86 -36.17 16.17
CA GLN A 15 3.64 -34.78 16.54
C GLN A 15 5.01 -34.14 16.85
N GLN A 16 5.43 -33.22 15.99
CA GLN A 16 6.57 -32.35 16.28
C GLN A 16 6.32 -31.59 17.59
N PRO A 17 7.32 -31.47 18.49
CA PRO A 17 7.19 -30.68 19.72
C PRO A 17 6.85 -29.23 19.39
N GLN A 18 5.71 -28.76 19.89
CA GLN A 18 5.32 -27.36 19.75
C GLN A 18 6.30 -26.47 20.52
N LYS A 19 6.96 -25.56 19.78
CA LYS A 19 7.75 -24.46 20.32
C LYS A 19 6.83 -23.58 21.18
N PRO A 20 7.16 -23.29 22.45
CA PRO A 20 6.31 -22.45 23.29
C PRO A 20 6.20 -21.05 22.68
N PRO A 21 4.99 -20.44 22.66
CA PRO A 21 4.81 -19.09 22.14
C PRO A 21 5.60 -18.11 23.01
N ALA A 22 6.40 -17.28 22.34
CA ALA A 22 7.15 -16.21 22.95
C ALA A 22 6.22 -15.31 23.78
N ALA A 23 6.67 -15.00 24.99
CA ALA A 23 6.01 -14.12 25.94
C ALA A 23 5.48 -12.84 25.28
N GLY A 24 4.29 -12.43 25.72
CA GLY A 24 3.44 -11.43 25.10
C GLY A 24 4.19 -10.15 24.73
N ARG A 25 4.04 -9.76 23.46
CA ARG A 25 4.17 -8.35 23.09
C ARG A 25 3.06 -7.59 23.82
N PRO A 26 3.34 -6.43 24.43
CA PRO A 26 2.28 -5.59 24.97
C PRO A 26 1.34 -5.22 23.82
N HIS A 27 0.12 -5.75 23.87
CA HIS A 27 -0.98 -5.29 23.05
C HIS A 27 -1.29 -3.85 23.47
N HIS A 28 -0.91 -2.88 22.63
CA HIS A 28 -1.46 -1.54 22.75
C HIS A 28 -2.98 -1.67 22.60
N PRO A 29 -3.81 -1.20 23.55
CA PRO A 29 -5.25 -1.28 23.42
C PRO A 29 -5.66 -0.46 22.20
N GLN A 30 -6.02 -1.14 21.11
CA GLN A 30 -6.66 -0.52 19.95
C GLN A 30 -7.97 0.09 20.42
N ARG A 31 -8.14 1.41 20.22
CA ARG A 31 -9.42 2.07 20.49
C ARG A 31 -10.46 1.49 19.53
N PRO A 32 -11.63 1.03 20.01
CA PRO A 32 -12.60 0.29 19.19
C PRO A 32 -13.22 1.06 18.02
N ASP A 33 -13.03 2.37 17.94
CA ASP A 33 -13.70 3.25 16.95
C ASP A 33 -12.75 3.89 15.94
N GLU A 34 -11.47 3.49 15.92
CA GLU A 34 -10.51 4.06 14.97
C GLU A 34 -10.66 3.42 13.57
N PRO A 35 -10.77 4.21 12.50
CA PRO A 35 -10.80 3.69 11.15
C PRO A 35 -9.52 2.89 10.86
N SER A 36 -9.68 1.57 10.72
CA SER A 36 -8.58 0.63 10.49
C SER A 36 -8.09 0.58 9.04
N TRP A 37 -8.53 1.52 8.20
CA TRP A 37 -8.11 1.57 6.80
C TRP A 37 -6.80 2.33 6.64
N ASN A 38 -6.02 1.94 5.63
CA ASN A 38 -4.80 2.63 5.22
C ASN A 38 -5.04 3.23 3.84
N LEU A 39 -4.63 4.49 3.66
CA LEU A 39 -4.58 5.15 2.37
C LEU A 39 -3.22 4.94 1.74
N HIS A 40 -3.18 4.47 0.51
CA HIS A 40 -1.95 4.50 -0.26
C HIS A 40 -1.80 5.85 -0.93
N LEU A 41 -0.63 6.48 -0.77
CA LEU A 41 -0.28 7.72 -1.44
C LEU A 41 0.67 7.37 -2.59
N GLU A 42 0.16 7.46 -3.82
CA GLU A 42 0.81 6.87 -5.00
C GLU A 42 2.05 7.66 -5.43
N SER A 43 2.07 8.98 -5.24
CA SER A 43 3.24 9.80 -5.59
C SER A 43 4.48 9.46 -4.75
N ILE A 44 4.27 9.03 -3.49
CA ILE A 44 5.33 8.73 -2.53
C ILE A 44 5.47 7.24 -2.19
N GLY A 45 4.60 6.39 -2.77
CA GLY A 45 4.60 4.95 -2.56
C GLY A 45 4.42 4.50 -1.10
N SER A 46 3.75 5.31 -0.27
CA SER A 46 3.63 5.09 1.17
C SER A 46 2.19 4.85 1.62
N ASN A 47 2.00 4.24 2.79
CA ASN A 47 0.67 4.02 3.36
C ASN A 47 0.49 4.88 4.61
N VAL A 48 -0.66 5.55 4.70
CA VAL A 48 -1.04 6.39 5.84
C VAL A 48 -2.27 5.79 6.51
N ALA A 49 -2.20 5.54 7.82
CA ALA A 49 -3.35 5.05 8.57
C ALA A 49 -4.43 6.14 8.67
N GLY A 50 -5.70 5.76 8.53
CA GLY A 50 -6.82 6.70 8.47
C GLY A 50 -6.95 7.62 9.69
N HIS A 51 -6.54 7.17 10.88
CA HIS A 51 -6.58 8.01 12.09
C HIS A 51 -5.62 9.21 12.01
N PHE A 52 -4.42 9.05 11.44
CA PHE A 52 -3.47 10.16 11.27
C PHE A 52 -4.03 11.26 10.36
N LEU A 53 -4.86 10.91 9.37
CA LEU A 53 -5.52 11.88 8.50
C LEU A 53 -6.54 12.72 9.26
N THR A 54 -7.13 12.21 10.33
CA THR A 54 -8.08 12.97 11.17
C THR A 54 -7.37 13.85 12.20
N GLU A 55 -6.15 13.51 12.58
CA GLU A 55 -5.36 14.20 13.61
C GLU A 55 -4.44 15.29 13.02
N SER A 56 -3.99 15.13 11.77
CA SER A 56 -3.11 16.08 11.09
C SER A 56 -3.78 16.68 9.84
N PRO A 57 -4.21 17.96 9.90
CA PRO A 57 -4.75 18.67 8.73
C PRO A 57 -3.76 18.73 7.56
N SER A 58 -2.46 18.87 7.84
CA SER A 58 -1.41 18.89 6.81
C SER A 58 -1.35 17.56 6.05
N LEU A 59 -1.45 16.45 6.78
CA LEU A 59 -1.47 15.11 6.19
C LEU A 59 -2.75 14.85 5.37
N ALA A 60 -3.90 15.36 5.84
CA ALA A 60 -5.14 15.29 5.09
C ALA A 60 -5.07 16.08 3.77
N VAL A 61 -4.49 17.28 3.78
CA VAL A 61 -4.26 18.07 2.56
C VAL A 61 -3.34 17.34 1.60
N LEU A 62 -2.20 16.82 2.09
CA LEU A 62 -1.27 16.04 1.29
C LEU A 62 -1.97 14.85 0.61
N ALA A 63 -2.77 14.09 1.37
CA ALA A 63 -3.53 12.97 0.85
C ALA A 63 -4.52 13.35 -0.26
N VAL A 64 -5.22 14.48 -0.11
CA VAL A 64 -6.13 14.98 -1.14
C VAL A 64 -5.36 15.42 -2.39
N GLU A 65 -4.22 16.09 -2.22
CA GLU A 65 -3.40 16.51 -3.36
C GLU A 65 -2.82 15.33 -4.14
N ASP A 66 -2.42 14.27 -3.43
CA ASP A 66 -1.94 13.01 -4.00
C ASP A 66 -3.04 12.31 -4.82
N LEU A 67 -4.24 12.13 -4.24
CA LEU A 67 -5.39 11.55 -4.96
C LEU A 67 -5.77 12.36 -6.21
N CYS A 68 -5.71 13.69 -6.13
CA CYS A 68 -5.94 14.55 -7.29
C CYS A 68 -4.86 14.39 -8.36
N TRP A 69 -3.60 14.19 -7.96
CA TRP A 69 -2.50 13.89 -8.88
C TRP A 69 -2.65 12.52 -9.52
N GLU A 70 -3.03 11.49 -8.76
CA GLU A 70 -3.26 10.13 -9.25
C GLU A 70 -4.38 10.13 -10.31
N ALA A 71 -5.52 10.75 -10.00
CA ALA A 71 -6.63 10.87 -10.94
C ALA A 71 -6.24 11.59 -12.24
N ALA A 72 -5.45 12.68 -12.14
CA ALA A 72 -4.94 13.39 -13.31
C ALA A 72 -3.95 12.54 -14.12
N THR A 73 -3.14 11.73 -13.46
CA THR A 73 -2.17 10.83 -14.08
C THR A 73 -2.86 9.70 -14.84
N GLU A 74 -3.90 9.10 -14.26
CA GLU A 74 -4.71 8.09 -14.95
C GLU A 74 -5.45 8.67 -16.17
N ASP A 75 -6.08 9.83 -16.04
CA ASP A 75 -6.70 10.53 -17.18
C ASP A 75 -5.68 10.83 -18.29
N TRP A 76 -4.50 11.34 -17.93
CA TRP A 76 -3.40 11.59 -18.87
C TRP A 76 -2.97 10.31 -19.61
N LYS A 77 -2.80 9.18 -18.90
CA LYS A 77 -2.46 7.89 -19.52
C LYS A 77 -3.53 7.45 -20.51
N HIS A 78 -4.81 7.62 -20.18
CA HIS A 78 -5.94 7.26 -21.05
C HIS A 78 -6.04 8.14 -22.30
N ARG A 79 -5.65 9.42 -22.22
CA ARG A 79 -5.66 10.35 -23.36
C ARG A 79 -4.48 10.21 -24.34
N LYS A 80 -3.69 9.13 -24.25
CA LYS A 80 -2.50 8.93 -25.07
C LYS A 80 -2.80 9.03 -26.57
N PRO A 81 -2.21 10.01 -27.30
CA PRO A 81 -2.46 10.16 -28.73
C PRO A 81 -1.84 9.05 -29.57
N HIS A 82 -2.47 8.75 -30.71
CA HIS A 82 -1.90 7.83 -31.70
C HIS A 82 -0.50 8.27 -32.17
N TRP A 83 0.32 7.29 -32.55
CA TRP A 83 1.74 7.48 -32.91
C TRP A 83 1.97 8.43 -34.09
N TRP A 84 1.02 8.51 -35.02
CA TRP A 84 1.09 9.35 -36.23
C TRP A 84 0.70 10.83 -36.00
N ARG A 85 0.35 11.22 -34.76
CA ARG A 85 0.02 12.62 -34.40
C ARG A 85 1.16 13.24 -33.57
N PRO A 86 2.31 13.61 -34.18
CA PRO A 86 3.52 13.96 -33.45
C PRO A 86 3.35 15.20 -32.54
N ARG A 87 2.61 16.22 -33.01
CA ARG A 87 2.34 17.42 -32.20
C ARG A 87 1.49 17.11 -30.95
N ALA A 88 0.44 16.31 -31.12
CA ALA A 88 -0.39 15.87 -29.99
C ALA A 88 0.44 15.04 -28.99
N ARG A 89 1.34 14.19 -29.47
CA ARG A 89 2.26 13.43 -28.61
C ARG A 89 3.27 14.31 -27.88
N ALA A 90 3.77 15.36 -28.53
CA ALA A 90 4.66 16.33 -27.87
C ALA A 90 3.93 17.04 -26.73
N ALA A 91 2.70 17.50 -26.96
CA ALA A 91 1.85 18.10 -25.92
C ALA A 91 1.56 17.11 -24.78
N TRP A 92 1.19 15.86 -25.11
CA TRP A 92 0.95 14.80 -24.14
C TRP A 92 2.20 14.53 -23.28
N ARG A 93 3.40 14.47 -23.87
CA ARG A 93 4.64 14.31 -23.09
C ARG A 93 4.94 15.52 -22.20
N ALA A 94 4.69 16.73 -22.68
CA ALA A 94 4.89 17.93 -21.89
C ALA A 94 3.93 17.99 -20.68
N GLU A 95 2.69 17.51 -20.85
CA GLU A 95 1.76 17.31 -19.74
C GLU A 95 2.27 16.27 -18.74
N GLY A 96 2.77 15.12 -19.23
CA GLY A 96 3.40 14.10 -18.37
C GLY A 96 4.55 14.65 -17.55
N ALA A 97 5.45 15.43 -18.16
CA ALA A 97 6.56 16.07 -17.44
C ALA A 97 6.09 17.04 -16.33
N ARG A 98 4.92 17.69 -16.50
CA ARG A 98 4.34 18.54 -15.45
C ARG A 98 3.76 17.70 -14.30
N LEU A 99 3.15 16.56 -14.62
CA LEU A 99 2.67 15.61 -13.61
C LEU A 99 3.84 15.01 -12.83
N ASP A 100 4.94 14.67 -13.49
CA ASP A 100 6.17 14.19 -12.83
C ASP A 100 6.74 15.26 -11.89
N ALA A 101 6.80 16.52 -12.32
CA ALA A 101 7.23 17.63 -11.47
C ALA A 101 6.29 17.83 -10.26
N LYS A 102 4.98 17.63 -10.44
CA LYS A 102 4.02 17.67 -9.34
C LYS A 102 4.23 16.51 -8.36
N ALA A 103 4.53 15.30 -8.85
CA ALA A 103 4.85 14.15 -8.00
C ALA A 103 6.09 14.44 -7.13
N ALA A 104 7.16 14.98 -7.73
CA ALA A 104 8.36 15.37 -6.99
C ALA A 104 8.06 16.38 -5.87
N ARG A 105 7.23 17.39 -6.16
CA ARG A 105 6.77 18.36 -5.13
C ARG A 105 5.96 17.70 -4.02
N LEU A 106 5.12 16.71 -4.34
CA LEU A 106 4.36 15.95 -3.34
C LEU A 106 5.29 15.12 -2.44
N CYS A 107 6.38 14.56 -2.99
CA CYS A 107 7.41 13.90 -2.19
C CYS A 107 8.08 14.87 -1.21
N GLU A 108 8.47 16.06 -1.66
CA GLU A 108 9.08 17.08 -0.80
C GLU A 108 8.12 17.51 0.32
N LEU A 109 6.84 17.76 -0.01
CA LEU A 109 5.82 18.10 0.98
C LEU A 109 5.56 16.95 1.96
N ALA A 110 5.61 15.70 1.49
CA ALA A 110 5.45 14.55 2.35
C ALA A 110 6.58 14.45 3.37
N ASP A 111 7.83 14.66 2.96
CA ASP A 111 8.97 14.68 3.86
C ASP A 111 8.81 15.74 4.96
N ASP A 112 8.36 16.95 4.60
CA ASP A 112 8.08 18.02 5.58
C ASP A 112 6.96 17.61 6.55
N VAL A 113 5.83 17.12 6.03
CA VAL A 113 4.68 16.73 6.85
C VAL A 113 5.00 15.54 7.76
N PHE A 114 5.76 14.55 7.30
CA PHE A 114 6.14 13.41 8.12
C PHE A 114 7.15 13.76 9.21
N GLN A 115 7.89 14.86 9.08
CA GLN A 115 8.75 15.37 10.16
C GLN A 115 7.97 16.07 11.28
N GLU A 116 6.73 16.50 11.01
CA GLU A 116 5.85 17.16 11.99
C GLU A 116 5.03 16.18 12.83
N LEU A 117 4.98 14.89 12.44
CA LEU A 117 4.24 13.81 13.11
C LEU A 117 5.10 13.10 14.17
#